data_AF-A0A7H4MCQ1-F1
#
_entry.id   AF-A0A7H4MCQ1-F1
#
_cell.length_a   1.000
_cell.length_b   1.000
_cell.length_c   1.000
_cell.angle_alpha   90.00
_cell.angle_beta   90.00
_cell.angle_gamma   90.00
#
_symmetry.space_group_name_H-M   'P 1'
#
loop_
_entity.id
_entity.type
_entity.pdbx_description
1 polymer ?
#
loop_
_entity_poly.entity_id
_entity_poly.type
_entity_poly.pdbx_seq_one_letter_code
_entity_poly.pdbx_strand_id
1 'polypeptide(L)' 'MNYTVGIDSGSTATKGILLADGVIVRRFLCPTPFRPADAIHKPGKRYALASRRRLF' A
#
# COMPACT_ATOMS: atom_id res chain seq x y z
N MET A 1 -12.17 11.42 -12.48
CA MET A 1 -11.32 10.32 -12.01
C MET A 1 -11.48 10.25 -10.51
N ASN A 2 -12.11 9.18 -10.03
CA ASN A 2 -12.28 8.93 -8.61
C ASN A 2 -11.12 8.06 -8.13
N TYR A 3 -10.39 8.54 -7.13
CA TYR A 3 -9.36 7.77 -6.46
C TYR A 3 -9.87 7.32 -5.11
N THR A 4 -9.75 6.04 -4.82
CA THR A 4 -10.05 5.49 -3.49
C THR A 4 -8.87 4.71 -2.99
N VAL A 5 -8.60 4.83 -1.69
CA VAL A 5 -7.50 4.12 -1.03
C VAL A 5 -8.09 3.18 0.02
N GLY A 6 -7.78 1.89 -0.11
CA GLY A 6 -8.07 0.90 0.93
C GLY A 6 -6.85 0.72 1.81
N ILE A 7 -7.01 0.85 3.13
CA ILE A 7 -5.94 0.69 4.12
C ILE A 7 -6.33 -0.42 5.09
N ASP A 8 -5.43 -1.38 5.29
CA ASP A 8 -5.50 -2.41 6.32
C ASP A 8 -4.27 -2.24 7.23
N SER A 9 -4.50 -1.69 8.42
CA SER A 9 -3.45 -1.33 9.38
C SER A 9 -3.26 -2.43 10.41
N GLY A 10 -2.24 -3.27 10.22
CA GLY A 10 -1.83 -4.28 11.19
C GLY A 10 -0.74 -3.79 12.15
N SER A 11 -0.57 -4.49 13.28
CA SER A 11 0.48 -4.21 14.27
C SER A 11 1.90 -4.42 13.73
N THR A 12 2.07 -5.34 12.78
CA THR A 12 3.37 -5.65 12.16
C THR A 12 3.58 -4.91 10.83
N ALA A 13 2.52 -4.76 10.05
CA ALA A 13 2.59 -4.11 8.74
C ALA A 13 1.25 -3.47 8.35
N THR A 14 1.33 -2.39 7.59
CA THR A 14 0.20 -1.75 6.91
C THR A 14 0.18 -2.16 5.46
N LYS A 15 -0.98 -2.61 4.98
CA LYS A 15 -1.26 -2.88 3.57
C LYS A 15 -2.12 -1.76 3.02
N GLY A 16 -1.96 -1.48 1.73
CA GLY A 16 -2.93 -0.66 1.05
C GLY A 16 -3.01 -0.87 -0.44
N ILE A 17 -4.15 -0.44 -0.98
CA ILE A 17 -4.48 -0.48 -2.40
C ILE A 17 -4.92 0.92 -2.83
N LEU A 18 -4.45 1.37 -3.98
CA LEU A 18 -4.99 2.55 -4.66
C LEU A 18 -5.82 2.07 -5.83
N LEU A 19 -7.08 2.50 -5.86
CA LEU A 19 -7.99 2.32 -6.98
C LEU A 19 -8.12 3.64 -7.73
N ALA A 20 -8.12 3.59 -9.06
CA ALA A 20 -8.54 4.67 -9.93
C ALA A 20 -9.75 4.17 -10.71
N ASP A 21 -10.91 4.80 -10.50
CA ASP A 21 -12.18 4.41 -11.12
C ASP A 21 -12.50 2.92 -10.95
N GLY A 22 -12.23 2.40 -9.74
CA GLY A 22 -12.46 0.99 -9.38
C GLY A 22 -11.35 0.01 -9.80
N VAL A 23 -10.35 0.46 -10.55
CA VAL A 23 -9.23 -0.39 -11.02
C VAL A 23 -8.02 -0.25 -10.08
N ILE A 24 -7.44 -1.38 -9.65
CA ILE A 24 -6.23 -1.39 -8.83
C ILE A 24 -5.04 -0.88 -9.65
N VAL A 25 -4.54 0.30 -9.28
CA VAL A 25 -3.38 0.93 -9.94
C VAL A 25 -2.11 0.79 -9.11
N ARG A 26 -2.21 0.58 -7.79
CA ARG A 26 -1.05 0.37 -6.92
C ARG A 26 -1.39 -0.47 -5.70
N ARG A 27 -0.43 -1.31 -5.28
CA ARG A 27 -0.43 -2.00 -3.99
C ARG A 27 0.80 -1.58 -3.21
N PHE A 28 0.69 -1.48 -1.90
CA PHE A 28 1.82 -1.25 -1.01
C PHE A 28 1.70 -2.07 0.26
N LEU A 29 2.87 -2.45 0.79
CA LEU A 29 3.05 -3.11 2.07
C LEU A 29 4.24 -2.41 2.74
N CYS A 30 4.06 -2.00 3.98
CA CYS A 30 5.10 -1.33 4.77
C CYS A 30 5.06 -1.80 6.23
N PRO A 31 6.21 -1.97 6.90
CA PRO A 31 6.26 -2.38 8.29
C PRO A 31 5.68 -1.28 9.20
N THR A 32 4.91 -1.63 10.21
CA THR A 32 4.41 -0.68 11.23
C THR A 32 5.56 -0.46 12.23
N PRO A 33 6.12 0.77 12.44
CA PRO A 33 5.47 2.08 12.52
C PRO A 33 5.79 2.94 11.30
N PHE A 34 5.10 2.67 10.21
CA PHE A 34 5.14 3.46 9.00
C PHE A 34 3.91 4.37 8.95
N ARG A 35 4.12 5.69 8.80
CA ARG A 35 3.01 6.63 8.66
C ARG A 35 2.43 6.51 7.25
N PRO A 36 1.14 6.18 7.04
CA PRO A 36 0.55 6.03 5.71
C PRO A 36 0.77 7.24 4.78
N ALA A 37 0.87 8.44 5.36
CA ALA A 37 1.21 9.67 4.64
C ALA A 37 2.56 9.59 3.88
N ASP A 38 3.54 8.84 4.39
CA ASP A 38 4.86 8.69 3.77
C ASP A 38 4.86 7.79 2.52
N ALA A 39 3.86 6.90 2.35
CA ALA A 39 3.71 6.09 1.14
C ALA A 39 3.07 6.88 0.00
N ILE A 40 2.25 7.89 0.35
CA ILE A 40 1.54 8.75 -0.59
C ILE A 40 2.46 9.90 -1.05
N HIS A 41 3.21 10.52 -0.14
CA HIS A 41 4.02 11.73 -0.43
C HIS A 41 5.40 11.48 -1.08
N LYS A 42 5.96 10.26 -1.02
CA LYS A 42 7.29 9.98 -1.60
C LYS A 42 7.18 9.11 -2.85
N PRO A 43 7.02 9.70 -4.05
CA PRO A 43 7.18 8.98 -5.31
C PRO A 43 8.65 8.58 -5.47
N GLY A 44 9.01 7.35 -5.07
CA GLY A 44 10.36 6.82 -5.28
C GLY A 44 10.89 5.90 -4.18
N LYS A 45 10.35 5.94 -2.95
CA LYS A 45 10.71 4.93 -1.94
C LYS A 45 10.01 3.61 -2.25
N ARG A 46 10.77 2.66 -2.77
CA ARG A 46 10.41 1.23 -2.81
C ARG A 46 10.40 0.70 -1.38
N TYR A 47 9.29 0.84 -0.66
CA TYR A 47 9.04 -0.02 0.49
C TYR A 47 8.92 -1.43 -0.07
N ALA A 48 9.78 -2.34 0.40
CA ALA A 48 9.99 -3.65 -0.20
C ALA A 48 8.64 -4.28 -0.58
N LEU A 49 8.39 -4.39 -1.88
CA LEU A 49 7.35 -5.26 -2.39
C LEU A 49 7.77 -6.65 -1.90
N ALA A 50 7.03 -7.22 -0.95
CA ALA A 50 7.22 -8.61 -0.56
C ALA A 50 6.96 -9.44 -1.81
N SER A 51 8.03 -9.63 -2.58
CA SER A 51 8.01 -10.40 -3.79
C SER A 51 7.97 -11.84 -3.37
N ARG A 52 6.97 -12.54 -3.92
CA ARG A 52 6.86 -13.99 -4.10
C ARG A 52 6.10 -14.75 -2.99
N ARG A 53 5.11 -15.47 -3.51
CA ARG A 53 4.37 -16.62 -2.97
C ARG A 53 3.13 -16.31 -2.14
N ARG A 54 1.99 -16.36 -2.86
CA ARG A 54 0.77 -17.11 -2.50
C ARG A 54 0.56 -17.30 -1.00
N LEU A 55 -0.25 -16.45 -0.38
CA LEU A 55 -1.04 -16.82 0.80
C LEU A 55 -2.39 -16.09 0.70
N PHE A 56 -3.41 -16.93 0.48
CA PHE A 56 -4.87 -16.77 0.52
C PHE A 56 -5.48 -15.41 0.24
#